data_AF-A0A7X6VX11-F1
#
_entry.id   AF-A0A7X6VX11-F1
#
_cell.length_a   1.000
_cell.length_b   1.000
_cell.length_c   1.000
_cell.angle_alpha   90.00
_cell.angle_beta   90.00
_cell.angle_gamma   90.00
#
_symmetry.space_group_name_H-M   'P 1'
#
loop_
_entity.id
_entity.type
_entity.pdbx_description
1 polymer ?
#
loop_
_entity_poly.entity_id
_entity_poly.type
_entity_poly.pdbx_seq_one_letter_code
_entity_poly.pdbx_strand_id
1 'polypeptide(L)'
;VMAGSSWGAPGEEMTIPPAVSNSIEYKLNKIDLGSFYSIFDKEDREEKNLKVMGHRAVGVVYNPRGDKRQFVPTIVPLRYDALFFFKKTTALRVLKR
;
A
#
# COMPACT_ATOMS: atom_id res chain seq x y z
N VAL A 1 -2.30 8.37 7.48
CA VAL A 1 -1.46 9.04 6.45
C VAL A 1 -1.57 10.55 6.61
N MET A 2 -0.65 11.32 6.05
CA MET A 2 -0.84 12.76 5.85
C MET A 2 -1.20 13.01 4.38
N ALA A 3 -2.38 13.56 4.09
CA ALA A 3 -2.82 13.87 2.73
C ALA A 3 -3.83 15.02 2.72
N GLY A 4 -3.97 15.72 1.60
CA GLY A 4 -5.02 16.74 1.40
C GLY A 4 -6.31 16.15 0.83
N SER A 5 -7.43 16.85 1.02
CA SER A 5 -8.72 16.51 0.41
C SER A 5 -8.77 16.82 -1.10
N SER A 6 -7.90 17.72 -1.57
CA SER A 6 -7.69 18.09 -2.97
C SER A 6 -6.27 18.64 -3.18
N TRP A 7 -5.88 18.85 -4.44
CA TRP A 7 -4.60 19.50 -4.74
C TRP A 7 -4.53 20.90 -4.13
N GLY A 8 -3.45 21.19 -3.39
CA GLY A 8 -3.25 22.48 -2.71
C GLY A 8 -3.96 22.63 -1.37
N ALA A 9 -4.82 21.68 -0.98
CA ALA A 9 -5.40 21.65 0.36
C ALA A 9 -4.33 21.35 1.42
N PRO A 10 -4.50 21.84 2.67
CA PRO A 10 -3.62 21.47 3.76
C PRO A 10 -3.62 19.95 3.97
N GLY A 11 -2.46 19.41 4.34
CA GLY A 11 -2.33 18.00 4.69
C GLY A 11 -3.00 17.72 6.04
N GLU A 12 -3.88 16.72 6.07
CA GLU A 12 -4.59 16.27 7.25
C GLU A 12 -4.19 14.82 7.58
N GLU A 13 -4.23 14.48 8.87
CA GLU A 13 -4.11 13.10 9.29
C GLU A 13 -5.39 12.33 8.94
N MET A 14 -5.24 11.31 8.10
CA MET A 14 -6.34 10.47 7.64
C MET A 14 -6.13 9.00 7.99
N THR A 15 -7.17 8.38 8.53
CA THR A 15 -7.19 6.94 8.82
C THR A 15 -7.44 6.15 7.54
N ILE A 16 -6.57 5.17 7.25
CA ILE A 16 -6.78 4.25 6.15
C ILE A 16 -7.75 3.14 6.62
N PRO A 17 -8.86 2.87 5.92
CA PRO A 17 -9.76 1.79 6.29
C PRO A 17 -9.12 0.41 6.04
N PRO A 18 -9.71 -0.68 6.57
CA PRO A 18 -9.25 -2.04 6.28
C PRO A 18 -9.11 -2.31 4.77
N ALA A 19 -8.13 -3.12 4.41
CA ALA A 19 -7.88 -3.47 3.01
C ALA A 19 -9.06 -4.24 2.40
N VAL A 20 -9.33 -4.02 1.10
CA VAL A 20 -10.37 -4.76 0.39
C VAL A 20 -10.00 -6.24 0.26
N SER A 21 -10.99 -7.13 0.30
CA SER A 21 -10.75 -8.57 0.20
C SER A 21 -9.94 -8.93 -1.03
N ASN A 22 -9.06 -9.93 -0.90
CA ASN A 22 -8.17 -10.42 -1.97
C ASN A 22 -7.17 -9.38 -2.54
N SER A 23 -7.05 -8.18 -1.98
CA SER A 23 -5.95 -7.26 -2.29
C SER A 23 -4.61 -7.76 -1.74
N ILE A 24 -3.53 -7.17 -2.22
CA ILE A 24 -2.18 -7.42 -1.70
C ILE A 24 -2.14 -7.09 -0.20
N GLU A 25 -2.62 -5.91 0.19
CA GLU A 25 -2.63 -5.47 1.58
C GLU A 25 -3.48 -6.40 2.47
N TYR A 26 -4.61 -6.90 1.97
CA TYR A 26 -5.43 -7.86 2.71
C TYR A 26 -4.65 -9.13 3.03
N LYS A 27 -3.93 -9.68 2.05
CA LYS A 27 -3.10 -10.88 2.27
C LYS A 27 -1.93 -10.61 3.20
N LEU A 28 -1.20 -9.52 3.00
CA LEU A 28 -0.04 -9.16 3.83
C LEU A 28 -0.47 -8.96 5.30
N ASN A 29 -1.65 -8.39 5.56
CA ASN A 29 -2.17 -8.21 6.92
C ASN A 29 -2.51 -9.52 7.65
N LYS A 30 -2.67 -10.64 6.94
CA LYS A 30 -2.93 -11.97 7.55
C LYS A 30 -1.68 -12.68 8.04
N ILE A 31 -0.49 -12.25 7.60
CA ILE A 31 0.79 -12.81 8.05
C ILE A 31 1.01 -12.39 9.51
N ASP A 32 1.40 -13.32 10.39
CA ASP A 32 1.62 -13.03 11.82
C ASP A 32 3.01 -12.42 12.10
N LEU A 33 3.37 -11.41 11.30
CA LEU A 33 4.59 -10.63 11.47
C LEU A 33 4.23 -9.15 11.53
N GLY A 34 4.91 -8.40 12.40
CA GLY A 34 4.72 -6.95 12.53
C GLY A 34 5.33 -6.18 11.36
N SER A 35 6.46 -6.67 10.85
CA SER A 35 7.15 -6.13 9.68
C SER A 35 8.00 -7.21 9.03
N PHE A 36 8.16 -7.14 7.71
CA PHE A 36 9.06 -8.00 6.96
C PHE A 36 9.38 -7.36 5.61
N TYR A 37 10.31 -7.94 4.88
CA TYR A 37 10.54 -7.61 3.49
C TYR A 37 10.55 -8.87 2.62
N SER A 38 10.26 -8.69 1.35
CA SER A 38 10.39 -9.71 0.32
C SER A 38 11.27 -9.14 -0.79
N ILE A 39 12.19 -9.95 -1.31
CA ILE A 39 13.01 -9.62 -2.47
C ILE A 39 12.54 -10.54 -3.58
N PHE A 40 12.28 -9.98 -4.76
CA PHE A 40 11.77 -10.73 -5.91
C PHE A 40 12.89 -11.01 -6.90
N ASP A 41 13.04 -12.26 -7.30
CA ASP A 41 14.08 -12.71 -8.23
C ASP A 41 13.50 -13.21 -9.57
N LYS A 42 14.30 -13.93 -10.36
CA LYS A 42 13.87 -14.43 -11.67
C LYS A 42 12.75 -15.47 -11.56
N GLU A 43 12.75 -16.29 -10.52
CA GLU A 43 11.73 -17.32 -10.31
C GLU A 43 10.37 -16.68 -10.03
N ASP A 44 10.31 -15.63 -9.21
CA ASP A 44 9.07 -14.89 -8.94
C ASP A 44 8.45 -14.24 -10.19
N ARG A 45 9.27 -14.02 -11.23
CA ARG A 45 8.88 -13.41 -12.49
C ARG A 45 8.50 -14.42 -13.57
N GLU A 46 8.51 -15.72 -13.26
CA GLU A 46 7.97 -16.76 -14.13
C GLU A 46 6.45 -16.63 -14.28
N GLU A 47 5.92 -16.87 -15.47
CA GLU A 47 4.48 -16.69 -15.80
C GLU A 47 3.54 -17.38 -14.80
N LYS A 48 3.89 -18.59 -14.35
CA LYS A 48 3.11 -19.37 -13.37
C LYS A 48 2.93 -18.66 -12.01
N ASN A 49 3.84 -17.75 -11.67
CA ASN A 49 3.88 -17.02 -10.40
C ASN A 49 3.23 -15.62 -10.51
N LEU A 50 2.95 -15.15 -11.73
CA LEU A 50 2.39 -13.83 -11.96
C LEU A 50 0.89 -13.82 -11.66
N LYS A 51 0.47 -12.94 -10.75
CA LYS A 51 -0.95 -12.74 -10.45
C LYS A 51 -1.27 -11.26 -10.36
N VAL A 52 -2.27 -10.84 -11.13
CA VAL A 52 -2.84 -9.49 -11.02
C VAL A 52 -3.68 -9.43 -9.76
N MET A 53 -3.37 -8.46 -8.89
CA MET A 53 -4.11 -8.19 -7.67
C MET A 53 -4.26 -6.68 -7.48
N GLY A 54 -5.28 -6.27 -6.72
CA GLY A 54 -5.40 -4.87 -6.30
C GLY A 54 -4.29 -4.52 -5.31
N HIS A 55 -3.57 -3.44 -5.60
CA HIS A 55 -2.57 -2.83 -4.72
C HIS A 55 -3.01 -1.42 -4.36
N ARG A 56 -3.09 -1.09 -3.06
CA ARG A 56 -3.52 0.23 -2.60
C ARG A 56 -2.45 1.28 -2.92
N ALA A 57 -2.82 2.34 -3.61
CA ALA A 57 -2.00 3.53 -3.84
C ALA A 57 -2.62 4.73 -3.11
N VAL A 58 -1.92 5.27 -2.10
CA VAL A 58 -2.31 6.52 -1.42
C VAL A 58 -1.30 7.59 -1.74
N GLY A 59 -1.74 8.67 -2.38
CA GLY A 59 -0.90 9.80 -2.75
C GLY A 59 -1.05 10.99 -1.81
N VAL A 60 -0.62 12.16 -2.29
CA VAL A 60 -0.75 13.45 -1.58
C VAL A 60 -2.20 13.94 -1.47
N VAL A 61 -3.10 13.42 -2.30
CA VAL A 61 -4.54 13.61 -2.20
C VAL A 61 -5.19 12.28 -1.88
N TYR A 62 -6.06 12.24 -0.86
CA TYR A 62 -6.71 11.02 -0.42
C TYR A 62 -8.10 11.30 0.16
N ASN A 63 -9.03 10.38 -0.07
CA ASN A 63 -10.35 10.40 0.55
C ASN A 63 -10.67 9.00 1.07
N PRO A 64 -10.67 8.78 2.40
CA PRO A 64 -10.94 7.48 3.01
C PRO A 64 -12.28 6.87 2.59
N ARG A 65 -13.31 7.70 2.33
CA ARG A 65 -14.63 7.23 1.87
C ARG A 65 -14.58 6.60 0.47
N GLY A 66 -13.59 6.98 -0.34
CA GLY A 66 -13.35 6.48 -1.68
C GLY A 66 -12.22 5.46 -1.78
N ASP A 67 -11.70 4.94 -0.66
CA ASP A 67 -10.47 4.11 -0.62
C ASP A 67 -10.53 2.89 -1.54
N LYS A 68 -11.71 2.29 -1.75
CA LYS A 68 -11.88 1.14 -2.65
C LYS A 68 -11.43 1.43 -4.09
N ARG A 69 -11.41 2.70 -4.52
CA ARG A 69 -10.95 3.13 -5.85
C ARG A 69 -9.44 3.27 -5.94
N GLN A 70 -8.73 3.19 -4.81
CA GLN A 70 -7.28 3.35 -4.73
C GLN A 70 -6.51 2.05 -4.99
N PHE A 71 -7.21 0.93 -5.26
CA PHE A 71 -6.59 -0.35 -5.54
C PHE A 71 -6.36 -0.52 -7.05
N VAL A 72 -5.11 -0.36 -7.48
CA VAL A 72 -4.73 -0.48 -8.89
C VAL A 72 -4.31 -1.91 -9.23
N PRO A 73 -4.66 -2.44 -10.42
CA PRO A 73 -4.17 -3.74 -10.87
C PRO A 73 -2.64 -3.77 -10.87
N THR A 74 -2.06 -4.73 -10.17
CA THR A 74 -0.62 -4.84 -9.95
C THR A 74 -0.18 -6.29 -9.98
N ILE A 75 0.97 -6.54 -10.61
CA ILE A 75 1.75 -7.77 -10.48
C ILE A 75 2.99 -7.42 -9.66
N VAL A 76 3.02 -7.82 -8.39
CA VAL A 76 4.04 -7.37 -7.41
C VAL A 76 5.49 -7.59 -7.88
N PRO A 77 5.92 -8.80 -8.31
CA PRO A 77 7.32 -9.04 -8.70
C PRO A 77 7.73 -8.34 -10.00
N LEU A 78 6.78 -7.88 -10.81
CA LEU A 78 7.06 -7.04 -11.98
C LEU A 78 7.06 -5.55 -11.66
N ARG A 79 6.45 -5.15 -10.54
CA ARG A 79 6.35 -3.75 -10.11
C ARG A 79 7.52 -3.34 -9.22
N TYR A 80 8.04 -4.25 -8.40
CA TYR A 80 9.07 -3.97 -7.41
C TYR A 80 10.15 -5.05 -7.41
N ASP A 81 11.40 -4.66 -7.18
CA ASP A 81 12.49 -5.62 -6.89
C ASP A 81 12.46 -6.09 -5.43
N ALA A 82 11.93 -5.26 -4.53
CA ALA A 82 11.68 -5.63 -3.14
C ALA A 82 10.45 -4.90 -2.60
N LEU A 83 9.74 -5.53 -1.66
CA LEU A 83 8.60 -4.96 -0.95
C LEU A 83 8.87 -5.02 0.56
N PHE A 84 8.77 -3.87 1.22
CA PHE A 84 8.83 -3.75 2.66
C PHE A 84 7.43 -3.55 3.21
N PHE A 85 7.04 -4.39 4.15
CA PHE A 85 5.73 -4.34 4.78
C PHE A 85 5.87 -4.00 6.25
N PHE A 86 5.06 -3.03 6.69
CA PHE A 86 4.87 -2.67 8.09
C PHE A 86 3.37 -2.75 8.36
N LYS A 87 2.96 -3.66 9.24
CA LYS A 87 1.54 -3.92 9.54
C LYS A 87 0.86 -2.71 10.19
N LYS A 88 1.60 -2.00 11.05
CA LYS A 88 1.11 -0.80 11.74
C LYS A 88 2.00 0.37 11.36
N THR A 89 1.37 1.45 10.90
CA THR A 89 2.02 2.72 10.59
C THR A 89 1.19 3.85 11.19
N THR A 90 1.84 4.98 11.44
CA THR A 90 1.18 6.21 11.89
C THR A 90 1.39 7.32 10.85
N ALA A 91 0.63 8.40 10.94
CA ALA A 91 0.91 9.57 10.12
C ALA A 91 2.30 10.14 10.42
N LEU A 92 2.99 10.61 9.38
CA LEU A 92 4.28 11.26 9.54
C LEU A 92 4.11 12.56 10.33
N ARG A 93 4.93 12.75 11.36
CA ARG A 93 5.01 14.01 12.09
C ARG A 93 6.12 14.87 11.50
N VAL A 94 5.79 16.07 11.07
CA VAL A 94 6.80 17.05 10.62
C VAL A 94 7.68 17.41 11.81
N LEU A 95 9.00 17.26 11.64
CA LEU A 95 9.98 17.76 12.61
C LEU A 95 10.18 19.24 12.34
N LYS A 96 10.08 20.08 13.38
CA LYS A 96 10.45 21.50 13.26
C LYS A 96 11.95 21.57 12.95
N ARG A 97 12.34 22.41 12.00
CA ARG A 97 13.73 22.79 11.79
C ARG A 97 14.20 23.71 12.91
#